data_AF-A0A7V4SUH9-F1
#
_entry.id   AF-A0A7V4SUH9-F1
#
_cell.length_a   1.000
_cell.length_b   1.000
_cell.length_c   1.000
_cell.angle_alpha   90.00
_cell.angle_beta   90.00
_cell.angle_gamma   90.00
#
_symmetry.space_group_name_H-M   'P 1'
#
loop_
_entity.id
_entity.type
_entity.pdbx_description
1 polymer ?
#
loop_
_entity_poly.entity_id
_entity_poly.type
_entity_poly.pdbx_seq_one_letter_code
_entity_poly.pdbx_strand_id
1 'polypeptide(L)'
;QTVQGVDDNMLYRVALIAARGHDDIAELVVEAARLIGEDRLRERGFSLADTVLAKEGASNEVFAGIIIDKQRISRQMPKEVENTKVLIVDDALEPPQIENDALATESGFARHLALQEEFGRNIEKLISLGVGFVAVAKGIDPTAEELFTDAGVLAVRRLSPKNIARLAELTGARTIKRSGLKKEPAEMECFLGWCDRVYEDEKLDHIRVIGGKGRHAATVLVGASTREVKDERERIARDAAGAVQAAVRFGVVPGGGSIEIGAARHVVAARESVRGMAAYGVDVVASALKRPLAQIVANAGLNSLEKVEEVMAAQADTGNCALGVDCDTGEIVDMIERGVVDPTGVKLYAVRTAAEVAEAILRINMIIRKRDESSAPLPAES
;
A
#
# COMPACT_ATOMS: atom_id res chain seq x y z
N GLN A 1 -23.29 -9.12 1.01
CA GLN A 1 -23.44 -9.11 2.48
C GLN A 1 -22.51 -8.05 3.05
N THR A 2 -22.94 -7.33 4.08
CA THR A 2 -22.09 -6.35 4.77
C THR A 2 -21.18 -7.10 5.74
N VAL A 3 -19.88 -6.83 5.70
CA VAL A 3 -18.93 -7.36 6.67
C VAL A 3 -19.19 -6.70 8.02
N GLN A 4 -19.29 -7.46 9.11
CA GLN A 4 -19.63 -6.98 10.46
C GLN A 4 -18.44 -6.35 11.20
N GLY A 5 -17.57 -5.62 10.49
CA GLY A 5 -16.37 -4.97 11.02
C GLY A 5 -15.09 -5.79 10.82
N VAL A 6 -14.00 -5.33 11.44
CA VAL A 6 -12.63 -5.90 11.25
C VAL A 6 -12.43 -7.30 11.87
N ASP A 7 -13.36 -7.75 12.72
CA ASP A 7 -13.27 -9.04 13.40
C ASP A 7 -14.09 -10.15 12.73
N ASP A 8 -14.78 -9.83 11.64
CA ASP A 8 -15.58 -10.79 10.90
C ASP A 8 -14.67 -11.88 10.27
N ASN A 9 -15.03 -13.15 10.49
CA ASN A 9 -14.33 -14.30 9.90
C ASN A 9 -14.32 -14.24 8.36
N MET A 10 -15.28 -13.54 7.76
CA MET A 10 -15.31 -13.30 6.32
C MET A 10 -14.09 -12.52 5.82
N LEU A 11 -13.47 -11.65 6.62
CA LEU A 11 -12.27 -10.93 6.19
C LEU A 11 -11.06 -11.85 6.02
N TYR A 12 -10.92 -12.83 6.91
CA TYR A 12 -9.89 -13.85 6.75
C TYR A 12 -10.13 -14.70 5.50
N ARG A 13 -11.40 -15.06 5.21
CA ARG A 13 -11.74 -15.76 3.96
C ARG A 13 -11.39 -14.94 2.72
N VAL A 14 -11.72 -13.66 2.68
CA VAL A 14 -11.32 -12.74 1.60
C VAL A 14 -9.80 -12.68 1.47
N ALA A 15 -9.10 -12.51 2.59
CA ALA A 15 -7.64 -12.44 2.62
C ALA A 15 -7.02 -13.73 2.07
N LEU A 16 -7.52 -14.89 2.48
CA LEU A 16 -7.02 -16.21 2.07
C LEU A 16 -7.16 -16.45 0.57
N ILE A 17 -8.30 -16.08 -0.02
CA ILE A 17 -8.54 -16.21 -1.46
C ILE A 17 -7.60 -15.31 -2.24
N ALA A 18 -7.51 -14.04 -1.85
CA ALA A 18 -6.62 -13.08 -2.49
C ALA A 18 -5.14 -13.43 -2.27
N ALA A 19 -4.80 -14.05 -1.14
CA ALA A 19 -3.50 -14.59 -0.83
C ALA A 19 -3.21 -15.94 -1.53
N ARG A 20 -4.12 -16.44 -2.39
CA ARG A 20 -3.97 -17.70 -3.14
C ARG A 20 -3.76 -18.94 -2.24
N GLY A 21 -4.41 -18.95 -1.07
CA GLY A 21 -4.32 -20.03 -0.10
C GLY A 21 -3.12 -19.94 0.86
N HIS A 22 -2.35 -18.85 0.82
CA HIS A 22 -1.27 -18.62 1.79
C HIS A 22 -1.84 -18.10 3.13
N ASP A 23 -2.10 -19.02 4.06
CA ASP A 23 -2.62 -18.73 5.40
C ASP A 23 -1.75 -17.75 6.18
N ASP A 24 -0.43 -17.95 6.11
CA ASP A 24 0.55 -17.11 6.79
C ASP A 24 0.47 -15.63 6.38
N ILE A 25 0.14 -15.35 5.11
CA ILE A 25 -0.07 -14.00 4.61
C ILE A 25 -1.47 -13.48 4.99
N ALA A 26 -2.49 -14.34 4.90
CA ALA A 26 -3.86 -13.97 5.19
C ALA A 26 -4.04 -13.51 6.64
N GLU A 27 -3.46 -14.25 7.59
CA GLU A 27 -3.50 -13.92 9.02
C GLU A 27 -2.83 -12.56 9.30
N LEU A 28 -1.62 -12.35 8.76
CA LEU A 28 -0.88 -11.10 8.91
C LEU A 28 -1.65 -9.89 8.40
N VAL A 29 -2.30 -10.01 7.24
CA VAL A 29 -3.06 -8.92 6.63
C VAL A 29 -4.31 -8.58 7.45
N VAL A 30 -5.00 -9.59 7.97
CA VAL A 30 -6.18 -9.37 8.84
C VAL A 30 -5.76 -8.75 10.17
N GLU A 31 -4.67 -9.21 10.77
CA GLU A 31 -4.13 -8.62 11.99
C GLU A 31 -3.71 -7.16 11.77
N ALA A 32 -3.08 -6.84 10.64
CA ALA A 32 -2.78 -5.45 10.28
C ALA A 32 -4.04 -4.60 10.12
N ALA A 33 -5.10 -5.14 9.50
CA ALA A 33 -6.37 -4.46 9.37
C ALA A 33 -7.00 -4.15 10.75
N ARG A 34 -6.89 -5.09 11.71
CA ARG A 34 -7.32 -4.89 13.10
C ARG A 34 -6.52 -3.80 13.81
N LEU A 35 -5.20 -3.82 13.68
CA LEU A 35 -4.31 -2.82 14.30
C LEU A 35 -4.56 -1.40 13.78
N ILE A 36 -4.93 -1.28 12.51
CA ILE A 36 -5.17 0.02 11.86
C ILE A 36 -6.58 0.54 12.17
N GLY A 37 -7.56 -0.36 12.29
CA GLY A 37 -8.94 -0.04 12.60
C GLY A 37 -9.80 0.30 11.37
N GLU A 38 -11.11 0.15 11.52
CA GLU A 38 -12.10 0.31 10.45
C GLU A 38 -12.17 1.74 9.88
N ASP A 39 -12.10 2.76 10.74
CA ASP A 39 -12.20 4.16 10.33
C ASP A 39 -11.08 4.51 9.34
N ARG A 40 -9.83 4.14 9.68
CA ARG A 40 -8.68 4.40 8.83
C ARG A 40 -8.73 3.58 7.53
N LEU A 41 -9.22 2.33 7.58
CA LEU A 41 -9.43 1.53 6.38
C LEU A 41 -10.42 2.17 5.42
N ARG A 42 -11.42 2.93 5.91
CA ARG A 42 -12.42 3.64 5.11
C ARG A 42 -11.97 5.03 4.62
N GLU A 43 -10.89 5.59 5.17
CA GLU A 43 -10.36 6.89 4.75
C GLU A 43 -9.95 6.93 3.27
N ARG A 44 -10.39 7.97 2.56
CA ARG A 44 -9.94 8.22 1.18
C ARG A 44 -8.46 8.61 1.20
N GLY A 45 -7.64 7.94 0.39
CA GLY A 45 -6.19 8.17 0.30
C GLY A 45 -5.34 7.23 1.15
N PHE A 46 -5.95 6.47 2.07
CA PHE A 46 -5.25 5.39 2.78
C PHE A 46 -5.35 4.06 2.00
N SER A 47 -4.23 3.33 1.92
CA SER A 47 -4.12 2.03 1.27
C SER A 47 -3.46 1.03 2.23
N LEU A 48 -4.16 -0.08 2.54
CA LEU A 48 -3.59 -1.14 3.38
C LEU A 48 -2.40 -1.80 2.69
N ALA A 49 -2.43 -1.92 1.35
CA ALA A 49 -1.34 -2.49 0.57
C ALA A 49 -0.01 -1.70 0.67
N ASP A 50 -0.06 -0.42 1.04
CA ASP A 50 1.15 0.39 1.28
C ASP A 50 1.86 0.06 2.60
N THR A 51 1.19 -0.68 3.49
CA THR A 51 1.75 -1.13 4.77
C THR A 51 2.58 -2.41 4.63
N VAL A 52 2.43 -3.13 3.51
CA VAL A 52 3.15 -4.35 3.21
C VAL A 52 4.57 -4.04 2.76
N LEU A 53 5.53 -4.71 3.38
CA LEU A 53 6.95 -4.71 3.03
C LEU A 53 7.45 -6.15 3.02
N ALA A 54 8.20 -6.53 1.98
CA ALA A 54 8.86 -7.82 1.95
C ALA A 54 10.38 -7.65 2.13
N LYS A 55 11.00 -8.54 2.91
CA LYS A 55 12.46 -8.53 3.12
C LYS A 55 13.03 -9.94 3.12
N GLU A 56 14.17 -10.09 2.47
CA GLU A 56 14.90 -11.35 2.41
C GLU A 56 15.48 -11.67 3.79
N GLY A 57 15.34 -12.93 4.23
CA GLY A 57 15.82 -13.38 5.54
C GLY A 57 15.02 -12.87 6.75
N ALA A 58 13.97 -12.07 6.53
CA ALA A 58 13.03 -11.71 7.58
C ALA A 58 12.04 -12.85 7.88
N SER A 59 11.51 -12.86 9.10
CA SER A 59 10.32 -13.65 9.45
C SER A 59 9.05 -12.86 9.14
N ASN A 60 7.97 -13.59 8.88
CA ASN A 60 6.63 -13.03 8.82
C ASN A 60 6.24 -12.42 10.17
N GLU A 61 5.91 -11.14 10.20
CA GLU A 61 5.43 -10.46 11.40
C GLU A 61 4.58 -9.24 11.06
N VAL A 62 3.75 -8.84 12.01
CA VAL A 62 3.00 -7.58 11.95
C VAL A 62 3.15 -6.85 13.27
N PHE A 63 3.30 -5.53 13.19
CA PHE A 63 3.41 -4.70 14.38
C PHE A 63 2.87 -3.29 14.12
N ALA A 64 2.47 -2.62 15.21
CA ALA A 64 1.98 -1.25 15.21
C ALA A 64 3.14 -0.24 15.09
N GLY A 65 3.65 -0.09 13.88
CA GLY A 65 4.77 0.80 13.60
C GLY A 65 5.10 0.93 12.12
N ILE A 66 6.24 1.57 11.85
CA ILE A 66 6.79 1.72 10.51
C ILE A 66 8.23 1.22 10.45
N ILE A 67 8.60 0.70 9.28
CA ILE A 67 10.00 0.37 8.94
C ILE A 67 10.57 1.49 8.08
N ILE A 68 11.77 1.92 8.41
CA ILE A 68 12.59 2.83 7.63
C ILE A 68 13.80 2.03 7.15
N ASP A 69 13.91 1.82 5.84
CA ASP A 69 15.01 1.09 5.20
C ASP A 69 16.30 1.95 5.15
N LYS A 70 16.77 2.33 6.33
CA LYS A 70 17.98 3.08 6.63
C LYS A 70 18.55 2.61 7.96
N GLN A 71 19.85 2.82 8.11
CA GLN A 71 20.61 2.58 9.33
C GLN A 71 20.87 3.90 10.06
N ARG A 72 21.30 3.79 11.32
CA ARG A 72 21.81 4.95 12.07
C ARG A 72 23.06 5.52 11.40
N ILE A 73 23.26 6.82 11.54
CA ILE A 73 24.35 7.53 10.86
C ILE A 73 25.73 7.08 11.35
N SER A 74 25.87 6.92 12.67
CA SER A 74 27.10 6.46 13.32
C SER A 74 26.84 5.23 14.17
N ARG A 75 27.80 4.30 14.21
CA ARG A 75 27.74 3.12 15.10
C ARG A 75 27.88 3.49 16.59
N GLN A 76 28.31 4.71 16.90
CA GLN A 76 28.39 5.22 18.26
C GLN A 76 27.05 5.74 18.79
N MET A 77 26.11 6.07 17.91
CA MET A 77 24.73 6.41 18.31
C MET A 77 24.07 5.21 19.00
N PRO A 78 23.10 5.42 19.89
CA PRO A 78 22.39 4.31 20.53
C PRO A 78 21.70 3.42 19.48
N LYS A 79 21.66 2.11 19.75
CA LYS A 79 20.93 1.14 18.92
C LYS A 79 19.42 1.26 19.08
N GLU A 80 19.00 1.77 20.23
CA GLU A 80 17.62 1.80 20.66
C GLU A 80 17.35 3.01 21.55
N VAL A 81 16.19 3.62 21.37
CA VAL A 81 15.67 4.73 22.18
C VAL A 81 14.20 4.44 22.48
N GLU A 82 13.82 4.55 23.75
CA GLU A 82 12.44 4.34 24.22
C GLU A 82 11.79 5.66 24.65
N ASN A 83 10.46 5.73 24.57
CA ASN A 83 9.62 6.80 25.10
C ASN A 83 10.16 8.20 24.79
N THR A 84 10.32 8.50 23.50
CA THR A 84 11.09 9.67 23.08
C THR A 84 10.32 10.63 22.18
N LYS A 85 10.72 11.90 22.23
CA LYS A 85 10.23 12.91 21.30
C LYS A 85 10.92 12.74 19.94
N VAL A 86 10.14 12.88 18.87
CA VAL A 86 10.59 12.73 17.49
C VAL A 86 10.61 14.07 16.79
N LEU A 87 11.72 14.39 16.15
CA LEU A 87 11.84 15.54 15.24
C LEU A 87 11.91 15.07 13.80
N ILE A 88 11.10 15.69 12.92
CA ILE A 88 11.13 15.41 11.48
C ILE A 88 11.50 16.68 10.71
N VAL A 89 12.60 16.62 9.97
CA VAL A 89 13.14 17.72 9.18
C VAL A 89 13.01 17.41 7.70
N ASP A 90 12.12 18.13 7.01
CA ASP A 90 11.92 18.05 5.55
C ASP A 90 12.89 18.97 4.79
N ASP A 91 14.15 18.94 5.20
CA ASP A 91 15.26 19.63 4.54
C ASP A 91 16.61 19.00 4.97
N ALA A 92 17.73 19.64 4.65
CA ALA A 92 19.02 19.30 5.24
C ALA A 92 19.17 19.92 6.63
N LEU A 93 19.77 19.16 7.55
CA LEU A 93 20.14 19.64 8.88
C LEU A 93 21.59 20.14 8.84
N GLU A 94 21.78 21.29 8.20
CA GLU A 94 23.10 21.91 7.96
C GLU A 94 23.05 23.42 8.25
N PRO A 95 24.19 24.06 8.58
CA PRO A 95 24.26 25.52 8.72
C PRO A 95 24.03 26.22 7.36
N PRO A 96 23.40 27.42 7.33
CA PRO A 96 23.19 28.16 6.08
C PRO A 96 24.52 28.46 5.38
N GLN A 97 24.60 28.10 4.09
CA GLN A 97 25.80 28.35 3.30
C GLN A 97 25.85 29.82 2.87
N ILE A 98 27.05 30.40 2.93
CA ILE A 98 27.37 31.73 2.41
C ILE A 98 28.05 31.53 1.05
N GLU A 99 27.80 32.41 0.10
CA GLU A 99 28.47 32.38 -1.21
C GLU A 99 29.99 32.51 -1.05
N ASN A 100 30.75 31.80 -1.89
CA ASN A 100 32.21 31.74 -1.81
C ASN A 100 32.87 33.12 -1.92
N ASP A 101 32.30 34.02 -2.71
CA ASP A 101 32.83 35.38 -2.89
C ASP A 101 32.73 36.21 -1.60
N ALA A 102 31.70 35.95 -0.78
CA ALA A 102 31.54 36.63 0.51
C ALA A 102 32.49 36.05 1.59
N LEU A 103 32.87 34.77 1.51
CA LEU A 103 33.84 34.17 2.44
C LEU A 103 35.25 34.77 2.31
N ALA A 104 35.59 35.40 1.19
CA ALA A 104 36.85 36.12 1.00
C ALA A 104 36.93 37.45 1.78
N THR A 105 35.81 37.91 2.35
CA THR A 105 35.75 39.12 3.18
C THR A 105 35.75 38.77 4.66
N GLU A 106 36.40 39.59 5.49
CA GLU A 106 36.43 39.41 6.95
C GLU A 106 35.01 39.38 7.55
N SER A 107 34.11 40.22 7.03
CA SER A 107 32.71 40.27 7.47
C SER A 107 31.91 39.02 7.06
N GLY A 108 32.15 38.46 5.87
CA GLY A 108 31.50 37.22 5.44
C GLY A 108 32.04 36.00 6.18
N PHE A 109 33.35 35.95 6.47
CA PHE A 109 33.93 34.89 7.30
C PHE A 109 33.41 34.93 8.75
N ALA A 110 33.39 36.12 9.38
CA ALA A 110 32.82 36.28 10.72
C ALA A 110 31.34 35.86 10.77
N ARG A 111 30.56 36.18 9.72
CA ARG A 111 29.16 35.74 9.60
C ARG A 111 29.03 34.23 9.45
N HIS A 112 29.94 33.58 8.71
CA HIS A 112 29.95 32.13 8.57
C HIS A 112 30.14 31.44 9.92
N LEU A 113 31.12 31.91 10.71
CA LEU A 113 31.39 31.39 12.05
C LEU A 113 30.18 31.57 12.97
N ALA A 114 29.57 32.75 12.96
CA ALA A 114 28.36 33.03 13.75
C ALA A 114 27.19 32.09 13.41
N LEU A 115 27.01 31.74 12.13
CA LEU A 115 25.97 30.80 11.69
C LEU A 115 26.26 29.36 12.13
N GLN A 116 27.52 28.94 12.18
CA GLN A 116 27.91 27.63 12.71
C GLN A 116 27.65 27.55 14.22
N GLU A 117 28.03 28.59 14.98
CA GLU A 117 27.72 28.66 16.41
C GLU A 117 26.21 28.69 16.67
N GLU A 118 25.45 29.47 15.90
CA GLU A 118 23.98 29.51 16.00
C GLU A 118 23.38 28.12 15.71
N PHE A 119 23.90 27.41 14.72
CA PHE A 119 23.48 26.05 14.39
C PHE A 119 23.75 25.08 15.55
N GLY A 120 24.96 25.09 16.13
CA GLY A 120 25.29 24.27 17.30
C GLY A 120 24.35 24.52 18.49
N ARG A 121 24.12 25.79 18.84
CA ARG A 121 23.16 26.16 19.91
C ARG A 121 21.74 25.67 19.62
N ASN A 122 21.32 25.69 18.35
CA ASN A 122 20.01 25.17 17.97
C ASN A 122 19.92 23.64 18.12
N ILE A 123 21.00 22.90 17.86
CA ILE A 123 21.06 21.44 18.09
C ILE A 123 21.03 21.13 19.59
N GLU A 124 21.83 21.83 20.40
CA GLU A 124 21.80 21.72 21.87
C GLU A 124 20.42 22.00 22.44
N LYS A 125 19.71 23.00 21.89
CA LYS A 125 18.31 23.28 22.23
C LYS A 125 17.41 22.08 21.96
N LEU A 126 17.55 21.38 20.83
CA LEU A 126 16.75 20.18 20.54
C LEU A 126 17.04 19.05 21.53
N ILE A 127 18.31 18.87 21.90
CA ILE A 127 18.72 17.90 22.92
C ILE A 127 18.09 18.26 24.27
N SER A 128 18.12 19.54 24.67
CA SER A 128 17.52 20.02 25.93
C SER A 128 16.01 19.84 25.98
N LEU A 129 15.33 19.81 24.82
CA LEU A 129 13.90 19.54 24.71
C LEU A 129 13.55 18.05 24.88
N GLY A 130 14.55 17.17 24.97
CA GLY A 130 14.38 15.73 25.14
C GLY A 130 14.08 14.99 23.82
N VAL A 131 14.54 15.51 22.69
CA VAL A 131 14.45 14.81 21.39
C VAL A 131 15.47 13.68 21.38
N GLY A 132 15.00 12.43 21.28
CA GLY A 132 15.87 11.25 21.19
C GLY A 132 15.84 10.55 19.84
N PHE A 133 14.93 10.95 18.92
CA PHE A 133 14.96 10.49 17.53
C PHE A 133 14.81 11.64 16.54
N VAL A 134 15.74 11.74 15.58
CA VAL A 134 15.76 12.77 14.54
C VAL A 134 15.75 12.14 13.15
N ALA A 135 14.76 12.53 12.35
CA ALA A 135 14.54 12.01 11.01
C ALA A 135 14.67 13.13 9.96
N VAL A 136 15.60 13.00 9.02
CA VAL A 136 15.97 14.07 8.08
C VAL A 136 15.82 13.63 6.62
N ALA A 137 15.21 14.49 5.79
CA ALA A 137 14.99 14.24 4.36
C ALA A 137 16.28 14.21 3.53
N LYS A 138 17.26 15.05 3.87
CA LYS A 138 18.51 15.21 3.12
C LYS A 138 19.73 14.81 3.97
N GLY A 139 20.75 15.67 4.04
CA GLY A 139 21.97 15.46 4.82
C GLY A 139 21.87 15.96 6.26
N ILE A 140 22.85 15.55 7.07
CA ILE A 140 23.09 16.08 8.42
C ILE A 140 24.56 16.53 8.44
N ASP A 141 24.81 17.70 9.03
CA ASP A 141 26.14 18.26 9.21
C ASP A 141 26.94 17.47 10.27
N PRO A 142 28.27 17.27 10.09
CA PRO A 142 29.10 16.54 11.05
C PRO A 142 29.02 17.08 12.48
N THR A 143 28.86 18.39 12.65
CA THR A 143 28.71 19.02 13.99
C THR A 143 27.45 18.52 14.69
N ALA A 144 26.35 18.37 13.95
CA ALA A 144 25.12 17.82 14.49
C ALA A 144 25.24 16.31 14.73
N GLU A 145 25.94 15.57 13.86
CA GLU A 145 26.19 14.14 14.06
C GLU A 145 26.97 13.86 15.36
N GLU A 146 27.98 14.68 15.66
CA GLU A 146 28.77 14.62 16.90
C GLU A 146 27.90 14.92 18.13
N LEU A 147 27.21 16.07 18.14
CA LEU A 147 26.34 16.47 19.26
C LEU A 147 25.23 15.46 19.55
N PHE A 148 24.62 14.87 18.51
CA PHE A 148 23.62 13.82 18.70
C PHE A 148 24.22 12.53 19.24
N THR A 149 25.44 12.18 18.83
CA THR A 149 26.13 10.99 19.33
C THR A 149 26.42 11.13 20.82
N ASP A 150 26.97 12.26 21.24
CA ASP A 150 27.31 12.54 22.65
C ASP A 150 26.07 12.59 23.54
N ALA A 151 24.96 13.12 23.02
CA ALA A 151 23.70 13.22 23.73
C ALA A 151 22.86 11.93 23.70
N GLY A 152 23.28 10.89 22.97
CA GLY A 152 22.51 9.65 22.84
C GLY A 152 21.22 9.81 22.04
N VAL A 153 21.23 10.63 20.99
CA VAL A 153 20.10 10.83 20.06
C VAL A 153 20.31 9.97 18.83
N LEU A 154 19.29 9.18 18.47
CA LEU A 154 19.31 8.37 17.25
C LEU A 154 18.93 9.26 16.06
N ALA A 155 19.76 9.29 15.01
CA ALA A 155 19.49 10.10 13.82
C ALA A 155 19.54 9.27 12.52
N VAL A 156 18.62 9.58 11.62
CA VAL A 156 18.56 9.02 10.25
C VAL A 156 18.48 10.13 9.22
N ARG A 157 19.12 9.91 8.07
CA ARG A 157 19.21 10.87 6.97
C ARG A 157 18.78 10.27 5.64
N ARG A 158 18.54 11.13 4.64
CA ARG A 158 18.13 10.77 3.28
C ARG A 158 16.84 9.94 3.25
N LEU A 159 15.85 10.35 4.05
CA LEU A 159 14.53 9.71 4.05
C LEU A 159 13.74 10.07 2.80
N SER A 160 13.02 9.09 2.27
CA SER A 160 12.07 9.35 1.18
C SER A 160 10.87 10.17 1.69
N PRO A 161 10.22 10.96 0.82
CA PRO A 161 9.01 11.70 1.19
C PRO A 161 7.90 10.79 1.76
N LYS A 162 7.79 9.55 1.26
CA LYS A 162 6.84 8.54 1.76
C LYS A 162 7.13 8.17 3.22
N ASN A 163 8.40 7.98 3.58
CA ASN A 163 8.78 7.63 4.95
C ASN A 163 8.57 8.82 5.90
N ILE A 164 8.86 10.05 5.46
CA ILE A 164 8.60 11.27 6.23
C ILE A 164 7.13 11.42 6.54
N ALA A 165 6.25 11.27 5.53
CA ALA A 165 4.81 11.36 5.70
C ALA A 165 4.30 10.29 6.69
N ARG A 166 4.72 9.02 6.52
CA ARG A 166 4.33 7.92 7.42
C ARG A 166 4.83 8.14 8.85
N LEU A 167 6.05 8.65 9.03
CA LEU A 167 6.61 8.94 10.35
C LEU A 167 5.87 10.10 11.02
N ALA A 168 5.54 11.16 10.28
CA ALA A 168 4.75 12.28 10.78
C ALA A 168 3.35 11.81 11.21
N GLU A 169 2.71 10.96 10.40
CA GLU A 169 1.41 10.37 10.74
C GLU A 169 1.45 9.49 11.98
N LEU A 170 2.44 8.60 12.12
CA LEU A 170 2.57 7.71 13.27
C LEU A 170 2.86 8.49 14.56
N THR A 171 3.81 9.42 14.50
CA THR A 171 4.33 10.11 15.69
C THR A 171 3.50 11.34 16.08
N GLY A 172 2.69 11.87 15.16
CA GLY A 172 1.99 13.15 15.32
C GLY A 172 2.89 14.37 15.12
N ALA A 173 4.16 14.18 14.75
CA ALA A 173 5.10 15.27 14.50
C ALA A 173 4.67 16.10 13.29
N ARG A 174 5.00 17.41 13.33
CA ARG A 174 4.88 18.28 12.15
C ARG A 174 6.26 18.47 11.55
N THR A 175 6.35 18.35 10.23
CA THR A 175 7.62 18.54 9.54
C THR A 175 8.08 19.99 9.65
N ILE A 176 9.37 20.17 9.91
CA ILE A 176 10.02 21.49 9.89
C ILE A 176 11.04 21.57 8.77
N LYS A 177 11.28 22.79 8.29
CA LYS A 177 12.45 23.10 7.45
C LYS A 177 13.61 23.55 8.32
N ARG A 178 14.80 23.67 7.74
CA ARG A 178 16.01 24.18 8.42
C ARG A 178 15.80 25.51 9.14
N SER A 179 15.00 26.43 8.57
CA SER A 179 14.69 27.73 9.18
C SER A 179 13.82 27.61 10.43
N GLY A 180 13.06 26.52 10.56
CA GLY A 180 12.23 26.22 11.73
C GLY A 180 13.04 25.98 13.00
N LEU A 181 14.33 25.63 12.89
CA LEU A 181 15.22 25.41 14.03
C LEU A 181 15.41 26.66 14.89
N LYS A 182 15.21 27.86 14.32
CA LYS A 182 15.39 29.15 15.03
C LYS A 182 14.22 29.49 15.96
N LYS A 183 13.11 28.77 15.88
CA LYS A 183 11.94 29.02 16.73
C LYS A 183 12.26 28.82 18.21
N GLU A 184 11.51 29.52 19.06
CA GLU A 184 11.63 29.39 20.50
C GLU A 184 11.28 27.98 20.98
N PRO A 185 11.84 27.51 22.12
CA PRO A 185 11.62 26.16 22.64
C PRO A 185 10.13 25.81 22.79
N ALA A 186 9.32 26.75 23.27
CA ALA A 186 7.88 26.56 23.47
C ALA A 186 7.13 26.35 22.13
N GLU A 187 7.54 27.03 21.07
CA GLU A 187 6.96 26.80 19.74
C GLU A 187 7.42 25.47 19.14
N MET A 188 8.66 25.07 19.41
CA MET A 188 9.24 23.83 18.91
C MET A 188 8.49 22.60 19.42
N GLU A 189 7.99 22.63 20.66
CA GLU A 189 7.22 21.51 21.22
C GLU A 189 5.99 21.13 20.38
N CYS A 190 5.39 22.11 19.68
CA CYS A 190 4.24 21.87 18.80
C CYS A 190 4.59 21.10 17.51
N PHE A 191 5.88 20.99 17.17
CA PHE A 191 6.37 20.27 16.01
C PHE A 191 6.88 18.86 16.36
N LEU A 192 7.20 18.62 17.62
CA LEU A 192 7.70 17.33 18.08
C LEU A 192 6.58 16.31 18.12
N GLY A 193 6.87 15.11 17.62
CA GLY A 193 6.04 13.93 17.80
C GLY A 193 6.48 13.11 19.00
N TRP A 194 5.84 11.97 19.17
CA TRP A 194 6.20 10.99 20.19
C TRP A 194 6.20 9.59 19.60
N CYS A 195 7.14 8.75 20.03
CA CYS A 195 7.15 7.32 19.76
C CYS A 195 7.52 6.54 21.02
N ASP A 196 7.06 5.29 21.08
CA ASP A 196 7.26 4.44 22.25
C ASP A 196 8.62 3.74 22.18
N ARG A 197 9.05 3.34 20.97
CA ARG A 197 10.31 2.67 20.77
C ARG A 197 10.86 2.88 19.36
N VAL A 198 12.14 3.21 19.25
CA VAL A 198 12.89 3.25 17.98
C VAL A 198 14.13 2.40 18.13
N TYR A 199 14.32 1.41 17.27
CA TYR A 199 15.53 0.61 17.29
C TYR A 199 15.99 0.19 15.90
N GLU A 200 17.29 -0.02 15.77
CA GLU A 200 17.90 -0.60 14.57
C GLU A 200 17.92 -2.14 14.67
N ASP A 201 17.34 -2.79 13.67
CA ASP A 201 17.48 -4.22 13.45
C ASP A 201 18.75 -4.47 12.63
N GLU A 202 19.86 -4.77 13.31
CA GLU A 202 21.17 -5.01 12.66
C GLU A 202 21.16 -6.25 11.76
N LYS A 203 20.22 -7.19 11.93
CA LYS A 203 20.14 -8.36 11.03
C LYS A 203 19.51 -8.00 9.70
N LEU A 204 18.57 -7.07 9.73
CA LEU A 204 17.80 -6.64 8.58
C LEU A 204 18.17 -5.23 8.12
N ASP A 205 19.24 -4.62 8.62
CA ASP A 205 19.76 -3.30 8.22
C ASP A 205 18.68 -2.21 8.08
N HIS A 206 17.74 -2.15 9.01
CA HIS A 206 16.67 -1.14 8.99
C HIS A 206 16.32 -0.64 10.38
N ILE A 207 15.65 0.50 10.45
CA ILE A 207 15.13 1.06 11.70
C ILE A 207 13.63 0.82 11.80
N ARG A 208 13.19 0.37 12.97
CA ARG A 208 11.79 0.22 13.31
C ARG A 208 11.38 1.31 14.27
N VAL A 209 10.25 1.96 13.96
CA VAL A 209 9.61 2.93 14.83
C VAL A 209 8.28 2.34 15.25
N ILE A 210 8.13 2.03 16.53
CA ILE A 210 6.97 1.36 17.13
C ILE A 210 6.24 2.36 18.01
N GLY A 211 4.92 2.38 17.82
CA GLY A 211 4.02 3.22 18.61
C GLY A 211 4.21 4.71 18.38
N GLY A 212 3.19 5.47 18.76
CA GLY A 212 3.19 6.91 18.63
C GLY A 212 1.85 7.52 18.99
N LYS A 213 1.87 8.83 19.27
CA LYS A 213 0.66 9.58 19.65
C LYS A 213 -0.16 10.09 18.45
N GLY A 214 0.26 9.75 17.24
CA GLY A 214 -0.41 10.11 16.00
C GLY A 214 -1.53 9.13 15.63
N ARG A 215 -1.61 8.82 14.33
CA ARG A 215 -2.58 7.88 13.77
C ARG A 215 -2.06 6.44 13.85
N HIS A 216 -2.97 5.48 14.03
CA HIS A 216 -2.66 4.05 14.10
C HIS A 216 -2.05 3.51 12.81
N ALA A 217 -0.74 3.33 12.74
CA ALA A 217 -0.07 2.68 11.62
C ALA A 217 0.41 1.28 11.98
N ALA A 218 0.32 0.36 11.01
CA ALA A 218 0.91 -0.95 11.09
C ALA A 218 1.85 -1.17 9.90
N THR A 219 2.74 -2.14 10.05
CA THR A 219 3.57 -2.67 8.98
C THR A 219 3.44 -4.18 8.96
N VAL A 220 3.15 -4.73 7.78
CA VAL A 220 3.18 -6.18 7.52
C VAL A 220 4.53 -6.49 6.91
N LEU A 221 5.39 -7.17 7.66
CA LEU A 221 6.67 -7.65 7.16
C LEU A 221 6.51 -9.08 6.69
N VAL A 222 6.70 -9.29 5.38
CA VAL A 222 6.65 -10.61 4.76
C VAL A 222 8.07 -11.10 4.53
N GLY A 223 8.38 -12.23 5.16
CA GLY A 223 9.65 -12.92 4.99
C GLY A 223 9.73 -13.63 3.64
N ALA A 224 10.93 -13.64 3.05
CA ALA A 224 11.20 -14.43 1.85
C ALA A 224 12.60 -15.06 1.90
N SER A 225 12.73 -16.25 1.32
CA SER A 225 13.98 -17.01 1.27
C SER A 225 14.93 -16.54 0.17
N THR A 226 14.39 -16.05 -0.95
CA THR A 226 15.16 -15.50 -2.07
C THR A 226 14.52 -14.21 -2.58
N ARG A 227 15.28 -13.44 -3.35
CA ARG A 227 14.79 -12.18 -3.96
C ARG A 227 13.62 -12.39 -4.93
N GLU A 228 13.62 -13.47 -5.71
CA GLU A 228 12.52 -13.76 -6.66
C GLU A 228 11.22 -14.07 -5.91
N VAL A 229 11.33 -14.82 -4.81
CA VAL A 229 10.18 -15.16 -3.95
C VAL A 229 9.69 -13.94 -3.19
N LYS A 230 10.59 -13.00 -2.85
CA LYS A 230 10.25 -11.74 -2.16
C LYS A 230 9.22 -10.93 -2.94
N ASP A 231 9.50 -10.65 -4.22
CA ASP A 231 8.64 -9.78 -5.02
C ASP A 231 7.26 -10.43 -5.25
N GLU A 232 7.23 -11.75 -5.40
CA GLU A 232 5.97 -12.52 -5.50
C GLU A 232 5.17 -12.47 -4.20
N ARG A 233 5.80 -12.74 -3.06
CA ARG A 233 5.14 -12.70 -1.75
C ARG A 233 4.67 -11.30 -1.38
N GLU A 234 5.43 -10.25 -1.72
CA GLU A 234 5.01 -8.86 -1.57
C GLU A 234 3.75 -8.58 -2.39
N ARG A 235 3.70 -9.04 -3.63
CA ARG A 235 2.53 -8.86 -4.50
C ARG A 235 1.30 -9.58 -3.93
N ILE A 236 1.44 -10.85 -3.53
CA ILE A 236 0.35 -11.64 -2.94
C ILE A 236 -0.18 -10.95 -1.67
N ALA A 237 0.70 -10.49 -0.79
CA ALA A 237 0.31 -9.79 0.43
C ALA A 237 -0.35 -8.43 0.13
N ARG A 238 0.09 -7.71 -0.90
CA ARG A 238 -0.56 -6.48 -1.36
C ARG A 238 -1.95 -6.73 -1.93
N ASP A 239 -2.11 -7.78 -2.73
CA ASP A 239 -3.39 -8.18 -3.31
C ASP A 239 -4.39 -8.53 -2.19
N ALA A 240 -3.94 -9.32 -1.19
CA ALA A 240 -4.72 -9.64 -0.01
C ALA A 240 -5.10 -8.39 0.81
N ALA A 241 -4.15 -7.49 1.05
CA ALA A 241 -4.41 -6.23 1.74
C ALA A 241 -5.42 -5.35 1.02
N GLY A 242 -5.32 -5.24 -0.31
CA GLY A 242 -6.27 -4.52 -1.14
C GLY A 242 -7.68 -5.14 -1.09
N ALA A 243 -7.76 -6.47 -1.14
CA ALA A 243 -9.02 -7.20 -1.07
C ALA A 243 -9.72 -7.02 0.29
N VAL A 244 -8.98 -7.16 1.40
CA VAL A 244 -9.50 -6.93 2.76
C VAL A 244 -10.01 -5.50 2.91
N GLN A 245 -9.24 -4.51 2.47
CA GLN A 245 -9.68 -3.11 2.55
C GLN A 245 -10.94 -2.86 1.70
N ALA A 246 -11.04 -3.46 0.52
CA ALA A 246 -12.23 -3.36 -0.33
C ALA A 246 -13.45 -4.04 0.31
N ALA A 247 -13.26 -5.18 0.98
CA ALA A 247 -14.32 -5.89 1.68
C ALA A 247 -14.87 -5.08 2.86
N VAL A 248 -14.01 -4.41 3.64
CA VAL A 248 -14.42 -3.51 4.73
C VAL A 248 -15.22 -2.31 4.24
N ARG A 249 -14.91 -1.80 3.03
CA ARG A 249 -15.57 -0.63 2.43
C ARG A 249 -16.90 -0.95 1.76
N PHE A 250 -16.94 -2.03 0.98
CA PHE A 250 -18.05 -2.31 0.06
C PHE A 250 -18.81 -3.61 0.39
N GLY A 251 -18.38 -4.34 1.42
CA GLY A 251 -18.90 -5.68 1.73
C GLY A 251 -18.40 -6.74 0.75
N VAL A 252 -18.97 -7.94 0.87
CA VAL A 252 -18.58 -9.13 0.10
C VAL A 252 -19.76 -9.72 -0.69
N VAL A 253 -19.44 -10.42 -1.76
CA VAL A 253 -20.35 -11.19 -2.62
C VAL A 253 -19.82 -12.61 -2.80
N PRO A 254 -20.68 -13.59 -3.16
CA PRO A 254 -20.21 -14.94 -3.44
C PRO A 254 -19.22 -14.92 -4.62
N GLY A 255 -18.08 -15.60 -4.44
CA GLY A 255 -16.99 -15.62 -5.39
C GLY A 255 -17.10 -16.74 -6.43
N GLY A 256 -15.96 -17.12 -7.01
CA GLY A 256 -15.87 -18.30 -7.89
C GLY A 256 -16.66 -18.22 -9.20
N GLY A 257 -17.02 -17.02 -9.66
CA GLY A 257 -17.82 -16.85 -10.87
C GLY A 257 -19.34 -16.96 -10.64
N SER A 258 -19.79 -17.31 -9.43
CA SER A 258 -21.21 -17.54 -9.12
C SER A 258 -22.05 -16.27 -9.26
N ILE A 259 -21.53 -15.13 -8.78
CA ILE A 259 -22.22 -13.84 -8.87
C ILE A 259 -22.34 -13.35 -10.30
N GLU A 260 -21.35 -13.63 -11.16
CA GLU A 260 -21.40 -13.30 -12.58
C GLU A 260 -22.46 -14.12 -13.33
N ILE A 261 -22.66 -15.40 -12.98
CA ILE A 261 -23.78 -16.20 -13.50
C ILE A 261 -25.12 -15.65 -13.03
N GLY A 262 -25.23 -15.28 -11.76
CA GLY A 262 -26.43 -14.64 -11.22
C GLY A 262 -26.76 -13.35 -11.97
N ALA A 263 -25.75 -12.51 -12.21
CA ALA A 263 -25.88 -11.30 -13.02
C ALA A 263 -26.29 -11.61 -14.46
N ALA A 264 -25.71 -12.64 -15.10
CA ALA A 264 -26.07 -13.06 -16.44
C ALA A 264 -27.55 -13.45 -16.53
N ARG A 265 -28.09 -14.16 -15.53
CA ARG A 265 -29.53 -14.50 -15.46
C ARG A 265 -30.42 -13.27 -15.42
N HIS A 266 -30.05 -12.26 -14.62
CA HIS A 266 -30.79 -11.00 -14.57
C HIS A 266 -30.72 -10.21 -15.89
N VAL A 267 -29.56 -10.22 -16.57
CA VAL A 267 -29.40 -9.61 -17.90
C VAL A 267 -30.27 -10.32 -18.95
N VAL A 268 -30.34 -11.65 -18.91
CA VAL A 268 -31.21 -12.45 -19.79
C VAL A 268 -32.69 -12.13 -19.53
N ALA A 269 -33.11 -12.01 -18.28
CA ALA A 269 -34.49 -11.60 -17.97
C ALA A 269 -34.80 -10.19 -18.50
N ALA A 270 -33.84 -9.27 -18.42
CA ALA A 270 -34.02 -7.91 -18.95
C ALA A 270 -34.16 -7.88 -20.48
N ARG A 271 -33.62 -8.87 -21.20
CA ARG A 271 -33.74 -9.01 -22.66
C ARG A 271 -35.19 -8.94 -23.14
N GLU A 272 -36.14 -9.50 -22.40
CA GLU A 272 -37.56 -9.54 -22.79
C GLU A 272 -38.17 -8.14 -22.94
N SER A 273 -37.61 -7.16 -22.22
CA SER A 273 -38.04 -5.76 -22.29
C SER A 273 -37.39 -4.97 -23.44
N VAL A 274 -36.34 -5.50 -24.06
CA VAL A 274 -35.55 -4.81 -25.09
C VAL A 274 -36.00 -5.25 -26.48
N ARG A 275 -36.38 -4.29 -27.33
CA ARG A 275 -36.83 -4.55 -28.71
C ARG A 275 -35.76 -4.20 -29.74
N GLY A 276 -35.83 -4.85 -30.90
CA GLY A 276 -34.97 -4.56 -32.04
C GLY A 276 -33.53 -5.07 -31.87
N MET A 277 -32.59 -4.47 -32.61
CA MET A 277 -31.20 -4.95 -32.66
C MET A 277 -30.45 -4.85 -31.33
N ALA A 278 -30.91 -4.02 -30.39
CA ALA A 278 -30.31 -3.89 -29.07
C ALA A 278 -30.37 -5.20 -28.26
N ALA A 279 -31.35 -6.07 -28.53
CA ALA A 279 -31.46 -7.38 -27.87
C ALA A 279 -30.23 -8.26 -28.12
N TYR A 280 -29.62 -8.21 -29.30
CA TYR A 280 -28.38 -8.94 -29.59
C TYR A 280 -27.20 -8.45 -28.73
N GLY A 281 -27.15 -7.14 -28.43
CA GLY A 281 -26.15 -6.59 -27.53
C GLY A 281 -26.30 -7.13 -26.11
N VAL A 282 -27.55 -7.24 -25.62
CA VAL A 282 -27.86 -7.86 -24.33
C VAL A 282 -27.42 -9.32 -24.30
N ASP A 283 -27.68 -10.08 -25.37
CA ASP A 283 -27.28 -11.48 -25.48
C ASP A 283 -25.74 -11.66 -25.42
N VAL A 284 -25.00 -10.75 -26.05
CA VAL A 284 -23.52 -10.74 -25.99
C VAL A 284 -23.03 -10.49 -24.57
N VAL A 285 -23.61 -9.53 -23.86
CA VAL A 285 -23.23 -9.22 -22.47
C VAL A 285 -23.53 -10.41 -21.54
N ALA A 286 -24.72 -11.00 -21.66
CA ALA A 286 -25.08 -12.19 -20.88
C ALA A 286 -24.10 -13.35 -21.12
N SER A 287 -23.72 -13.58 -22.38
CA SER A 287 -22.73 -14.60 -22.74
C SER A 287 -21.33 -14.28 -22.20
N ALA A 288 -20.92 -13.01 -22.23
CA ALA A 288 -19.63 -12.56 -21.70
C ALA A 288 -19.53 -12.79 -20.18
N LEU A 289 -20.60 -12.54 -19.43
CA LEU A 289 -20.65 -12.77 -17.98
C LEU A 289 -20.51 -14.25 -17.59
N LYS A 290 -20.80 -15.19 -18.49
CA LYS A 290 -20.57 -16.63 -18.24
C LYS A 290 -19.09 -17.04 -18.36
N ARG A 291 -18.26 -16.24 -19.04
CA ARG A 291 -16.86 -16.59 -19.36
C ARG A 291 -15.95 -16.79 -18.14
N PRO A 292 -16.02 -15.98 -17.06
CA PRO A 292 -15.17 -16.18 -15.90
C PRO A 292 -15.33 -17.56 -15.26
N LEU A 293 -16.56 -17.99 -14.97
CA LEU A 293 -16.82 -19.33 -14.42
C LEU A 293 -16.36 -20.41 -15.39
N ALA A 294 -16.69 -20.29 -16.68
CA ALA A 294 -16.29 -21.25 -17.70
C ALA A 294 -14.77 -21.44 -17.75
N GLN A 295 -14.00 -20.36 -17.63
CA GLN A 295 -12.55 -20.41 -17.63
C GLN A 295 -11.98 -21.03 -16.35
N ILE A 296 -12.54 -20.71 -15.18
CA ILE A 296 -12.14 -21.31 -13.89
C ILE A 296 -12.35 -22.83 -13.93
N VAL A 297 -13.53 -23.27 -14.37
CA VAL A 297 -13.88 -24.69 -14.49
C VAL A 297 -12.98 -25.41 -15.51
N ALA A 298 -12.70 -24.77 -16.65
CA ALA A 298 -11.79 -25.33 -17.64
C ALA A 298 -10.35 -25.49 -17.10
N ASN A 299 -9.86 -24.52 -16.31
CA ASN A 299 -8.55 -24.61 -15.66
C ASN A 299 -8.50 -25.75 -14.62
N ALA A 300 -9.63 -26.10 -14.02
CA ALA A 300 -9.77 -27.25 -13.12
C ALA A 300 -9.88 -28.60 -13.85
N GLY A 301 -9.91 -28.61 -15.20
CA GLY A 301 -10.02 -29.83 -16.00
C GLY A 301 -11.44 -30.39 -16.12
N LEU A 302 -12.45 -29.64 -15.69
CA LEU A 302 -13.86 -30.02 -15.76
C LEU A 302 -14.51 -29.52 -17.07
N ASN A 303 -15.66 -30.11 -17.44
CA ASN A 303 -16.43 -29.68 -18.60
C ASN A 303 -17.12 -28.33 -18.32
N SER A 304 -16.55 -27.25 -18.87
CA SER A 304 -17.01 -25.89 -18.63
C SER A 304 -18.42 -25.61 -19.14
N LEU A 305 -18.85 -26.23 -20.24
CA LEU A 305 -20.20 -26.03 -20.77
C LEU A 305 -21.26 -26.63 -19.84
N GLU A 306 -21.02 -27.87 -19.43
CA GLU A 306 -21.91 -28.62 -18.54
C GLU A 306 -22.05 -27.93 -17.17
N LYS A 307 -20.92 -27.61 -16.53
CA LYS A 307 -20.91 -27.01 -15.19
C LYS A 307 -21.52 -25.61 -15.14
N VAL A 308 -21.31 -24.79 -16.18
CA VAL A 308 -21.91 -23.45 -16.24
C VAL A 308 -23.44 -23.54 -16.34
N GLU A 309 -23.96 -24.44 -17.16
CA GLU A 309 -25.41 -24.62 -17.31
C GLU A 309 -26.03 -25.28 -16.07
N GLU A 310 -25.33 -26.23 -15.45
CA GLU A 310 -25.71 -26.82 -14.15
C GLU A 310 -25.87 -25.74 -13.06
N VAL A 311 -24.88 -24.87 -12.89
CA VAL A 311 -24.96 -23.76 -11.93
C VAL A 311 -26.09 -22.81 -12.30
N MET A 312 -26.24 -22.45 -13.57
CA MET A 312 -27.29 -21.54 -14.02
C MET A 312 -28.69 -22.09 -13.71
N ALA A 313 -28.91 -23.40 -13.93
CA ALA A 313 -30.16 -24.08 -13.59
C ALA A 313 -30.37 -24.14 -12.07
N ALA A 314 -29.35 -24.53 -11.30
CA ALA A 314 -29.44 -24.61 -9.84
C ALA A 314 -29.77 -23.25 -9.20
N GLN A 315 -29.15 -22.17 -9.67
CA GLN A 315 -29.47 -20.81 -9.23
C GLN A 315 -30.88 -20.39 -9.67
N ALA A 316 -31.38 -20.87 -10.82
CA ALA A 316 -32.72 -20.61 -11.31
C ALA A 316 -33.80 -21.24 -10.45
N ASP A 317 -33.60 -22.51 -10.08
CA ASP A 317 -34.57 -23.27 -9.29
C ASP A 317 -34.65 -22.79 -7.83
N THR A 318 -33.50 -22.44 -7.25
CA THR A 318 -33.42 -22.03 -5.84
C THR A 318 -33.60 -20.53 -5.62
N GLY A 319 -33.35 -19.71 -6.65
CA GLY A 319 -33.24 -18.26 -6.51
C GLY A 319 -31.98 -17.79 -5.77
N ASN A 320 -31.04 -18.68 -5.44
CA ASN A 320 -29.81 -18.35 -4.72
C ASN A 320 -28.64 -18.11 -5.70
N CYS A 321 -28.16 -16.87 -5.80
CA CYS A 321 -27.01 -16.51 -6.65
C CYS A 321 -25.64 -16.91 -6.06
N ALA A 322 -25.60 -17.46 -4.84
CA ALA A 322 -24.36 -17.91 -4.20
C ALA A 322 -23.93 -19.32 -4.62
N LEU A 323 -24.79 -20.08 -5.32
CA LEU A 323 -24.43 -21.40 -5.81
C LEU A 323 -23.37 -21.28 -6.91
N GLY A 324 -22.27 -22.01 -6.75
CA GLY A 324 -21.16 -22.09 -7.69
C GLY A 324 -20.62 -23.52 -7.79
N VAL A 325 -19.42 -23.68 -8.33
CA VAL A 325 -18.75 -24.99 -8.45
C VAL A 325 -17.56 -25.04 -7.52
N ASP A 326 -17.46 -26.07 -6.69
CA ASP A 326 -16.20 -26.41 -6.03
C ASP A 326 -15.30 -27.10 -7.07
N CYS A 327 -14.19 -26.47 -7.43
CA CYS A 327 -13.30 -26.98 -8.48
C CYS A 327 -12.52 -28.24 -8.07
N ASP A 328 -12.43 -28.55 -6.77
CA ASP A 328 -11.74 -29.74 -6.30
C ASP A 328 -12.63 -30.99 -6.36
N THR A 329 -13.94 -30.83 -6.08
CA THR A 329 -14.91 -31.94 -6.08
C THR A 329 -15.75 -32.00 -7.36
N GLY A 330 -15.90 -30.87 -8.05
CA GLY A 330 -16.80 -30.71 -9.20
C GLY A 330 -18.27 -30.57 -8.84
N GLU A 331 -18.60 -30.49 -7.54
CA GLU A 331 -19.97 -30.39 -7.04
C GLU A 331 -20.46 -28.93 -6.99
N ILE A 332 -21.79 -28.75 -7.08
CA ILE A 332 -22.42 -27.44 -6.89
C ILE A 332 -22.55 -27.19 -5.40
N VAL A 333 -21.97 -26.09 -4.93
CA VAL A 333 -21.96 -25.72 -3.51
C VAL A 333 -22.33 -24.25 -3.32
N ASP A 334 -22.78 -23.89 -2.11
CA ASP A 334 -22.90 -22.48 -1.75
C ASP A 334 -21.51 -21.90 -1.47
N MET A 335 -21.10 -20.94 -2.30
CA MET A 335 -19.76 -20.35 -2.24
C MET A 335 -19.55 -19.54 -0.95
N ILE A 336 -20.60 -18.97 -0.36
CA ILE A 336 -20.49 -18.21 0.89
C ILE A 336 -20.24 -19.17 2.05
N GLU A 337 -21.00 -20.28 2.11
CA GLU A 337 -20.81 -21.31 3.15
C GLU A 337 -19.44 -21.99 3.05
N ARG A 338 -18.95 -22.20 1.81
CA ARG A 338 -17.59 -22.69 1.55
C ARG A 338 -16.50 -21.67 1.94
N GLY A 339 -16.88 -20.41 2.16
CA GLY A 339 -15.96 -19.32 2.48
C GLY A 339 -15.23 -18.77 1.25
N VAL A 340 -15.77 -18.96 0.05
CA VAL A 340 -15.27 -18.37 -1.20
C VAL A 340 -16.05 -17.10 -1.52
N VAL A 341 -15.51 -15.97 -1.09
CA VAL A 341 -16.13 -14.66 -1.18
C VAL A 341 -15.18 -13.64 -1.81
N ASP A 342 -15.73 -12.77 -2.66
CA ASP A 342 -15.00 -11.69 -3.29
C ASP A 342 -15.49 -10.33 -2.77
N PRO A 343 -14.62 -9.30 -2.67
CA PRO A 343 -15.06 -7.96 -2.32
C PRO A 343 -16.00 -7.38 -3.39
N THR A 344 -17.15 -6.85 -2.97
CA THR A 344 -18.17 -6.30 -3.88
C THR A 344 -17.60 -5.19 -4.76
N GLY A 345 -16.77 -4.31 -4.17
CA GLY A 345 -16.13 -3.22 -4.90
C GLY A 345 -15.27 -3.72 -6.05
N VAL A 346 -14.47 -4.78 -5.83
CA VAL A 346 -13.59 -5.35 -6.86
C VAL A 346 -14.41 -5.86 -8.04
N LYS A 347 -15.49 -6.61 -7.80
CA LYS A 347 -16.39 -7.11 -8.86
C LYS A 347 -17.05 -5.97 -9.64
N LEU A 348 -17.58 -4.97 -8.96
CA LEU A 348 -18.23 -3.82 -9.59
C LEU A 348 -17.27 -3.04 -10.48
N TYR A 349 -16.07 -2.71 -9.97
CA TYR A 349 -15.07 -2.00 -10.76
C TYR A 349 -14.56 -2.85 -11.92
N ALA A 350 -14.34 -4.15 -11.73
CA ALA A 350 -13.89 -5.05 -12.79
C ALA A 350 -14.88 -5.08 -13.97
N VAL A 351 -16.17 -5.30 -13.70
CA VAL A 351 -17.22 -5.34 -14.75
C VAL A 351 -17.36 -3.98 -15.43
N ARG A 352 -17.38 -2.89 -14.65
CA ARG A 352 -17.51 -1.54 -15.18
C ARG A 352 -16.35 -1.16 -16.10
N THR A 353 -15.11 -1.35 -15.65
CA THR A 353 -13.92 -1.02 -16.43
C THR A 353 -13.82 -1.90 -17.67
N ALA A 354 -14.16 -3.20 -17.57
CA ALA A 354 -14.20 -4.08 -18.73
C ALA A 354 -15.23 -3.60 -19.77
N ALA A 355 -16.41 -3.17 -19.34
CA ALA A 355 -17.44 -2.63 -20.22
C ALA A 355 -17.00 -1.32 -20.90
N GLU A 356 -16.40 -0.39 -20.14
CA GLU A 356 -15.89 0.89 -20.66
C GLU A 356 -14.79 0.68 -21.72
N VAL A 357 -13.86 -0.26 -21.48
CA VAL A 357 -12.80 -0.60 -22.44
C VAL A 357 -13.38 -1.30 -23.68
N ALA A 358 -14.30 -2.25 -23.50
CA ALA A 358 -14.93 -2.95 -24.61
C ALA A 358 -15.71 -1.98 -25.50
N GLU A 359 -16.47 -1.06 -24.90
CA GLU A 359 -17.18 -0.01 -25.63
C GLU A 359 -16.21 0.89 -26.43
N ALA A 360 -15.11 1.33 -25.81
CA ALA A 360 -14.12 2.16 -26.47
C ALA A 360 -13.53 1.45 -27.69
N ILE A 361 -13.20 0.16 -27.59
CA ILE A 361 -12.66 -0.64 -28.69
C ILE A 361 -13.72 -0.85 -29.79
N LEU A 362 -14.96 -1.21 -29.43
CA LEU A 362 -16.03 -1.44 -30.40
C LEU A 362 -16.43 -0.18 -31.18
N ARG A 363 -16.19 1.01 -30.62
CA ARG A 363 -16.39 2.30 -31.30
C ARG A 363 -15.32 2.62 -32.35
N ILE A 364 -14.16 1.94 -32.33
CA ILE A 364 -13.10 2.16 -33.30
C ILE A 364 -13.55 1.62 -34.66
N ASN A 365 -13.76 2.50 -35.63
CA ASN A 365 -14.11 2.13 -37.00
C ASN A 365 -12.88 2.13 -37.94
N MET A 366 -11.85 2.90 -37.63
CA MET A 366 -10.67 3.09 -38.48
C MET A 366 -9.41 3.27 -37.62
N ILE A 367 -8.33 2.61 -38.03
CA ILE A 367 -7.01 2.76 -37.42
C ILE A 367 -6.07 3.38 -38.45
N ILE A 368 -5.65 4.63 -38.21
CA ILE A 368 -4.65 5.31 -39.03
C ILE A 368 -3.30 5.17 -38.35
N ARG A 369 -2.40 4.39 -38.95
CA ARG A 369 -1.03 4.22 -38.44
C ARG A 369 -0.12 5.29 -39.05
N LYS A 370 0.69 5.95 -38.22
CA LYS A 370 1.77 6.82 -38.70
C LYS A 370 2.82 5.96 -39.41
N ARG A 371 3.35 6.45 -40.53
CA ARG A 371 4.46 5.82 -41.24
C ARG A 371 5.76 6.13 -40.49
N ASP A 372 6.56 5.11 -40.20
CA ASP A 372 7.88 5.30 -39.62
C ASP A 372 8.81 5.98 -40.64
N GLU A 373 9.53 7.01 -40.21
CA GLU A 373 10.42 7.83 -41.07
C GLU A 373 11.67 7.07 -41.54
N SER A 374 11.89 5.84 -41.07
CA SER A 374 13.08 5.02 -41.37
C SER A 374 13.00 4.19 -42.66
N SER A 375 11.93 4.32 -43.45
CA SER A 375 11.76 3.58 -44.72
C SER A 375 11.73 4.47 -45.97
N ALA A 376 12.46 5.59 -45.96
CA ALA A 376 12.72 6.33 -47.20
C ALA A 376 13.84 5.58 -47.97
N PRO A 377 13.60 5.10 -49.20
CA PRO A 377 14.68 4.52 -50.00
C PRO A 377 15.74 5.60 -50.25
N LEU A 378 17.00 5.27 -49.94
CA LEU A 378 18.14 6.12 -50.26
C LEU A 378 18.14 6.43 -51.77
N PRO A 379 18.44 7.68 -52.18
CA PRO A 379 18.48 8.02 -53.60
C PRO A 379 19.54 7.16 -54.30
N ALA A 380 19.17 6.56 -55.42
CA ALA A 380 20.08 5.77 -56.23
C ALA A 380 21.25 6.66 -56.71
N GLU A 381 22.47 6.29 -56.36
CA GLU A 381 23.68 6.91 -56.89
C GLU A 381 23.75 6.68 -58.40
N SER A 382 23.97 7.77 -59.12
CA SER A 382 23.99 7.93 -60.59
C SER A 382 25.19 7.30 -61.27
#